data_AF-A0A432MHC7-F1
#
_entry.id   AF-A0A432MHC7-F1
#
_cell.length_a   1.000
_cell.length_b   1.000
_cell.length_c   1.000
_cell.angle_alpha   90.00
_cell.angle_beta   90.00
_cell.angle_gamma   90.00
#
_symmetry.space_group_name_H-M   'P 1'
#
loop_
_entity.id
_entity.type
_entity.pdbx_description
1 polymer ?
#
loop_
_entity_poly.entity_id
_entity_poly.type
_entity_poly.pdbx_seq_one_letter_code
_entity_poly.pdbx_strand_id
1 'polypeptide(L)'
;MPGILDLIEDRGDGPILAGSGVAVADVVDRLEAGENAEAVRRSLGLHAGDVVAAIASAALGAGPDDGPPLVRSRPTRPRLVAAVSERNLVALFPDADRPSLLALQAGLLQMLDSWEPSHTAAQEADDRGERTTSQYWHGIAHRREPDPGNASYWFRRVGRHPDFTALAEAARPILAGAGDEGLAARLLRDGWDPFAFIEACTSARSGSPTAGALGRVQRQEMAILLSTSLRHVDR
;
A
#
# COMPACT_ATOMS: atom_id res chain seq x y z
N MET A 1 -13.01 -11.31 -0.33
CA MET A 1 -13.13 -10.10 -1.17
C MET A 1 -11.93 -10.05 -2.10
N PRO A 2 -12.10 -9.53 -3.33
CA PRO A 2 -10.98 -9.21 -4.21
C PRO A 2 -9.95 -8.32 -3.51
N GLY A 3 -8.67 -8.46 -3.86
CA GLY A 3 -7.62 -7.51 -3.48
C GLY A 3 -7.83 -6.17 -4.18
N ILE A 4 -7.18 -5.12 -3.67
CA ILE A 4 -7.34 -3.75 -4.20
C ILE A 4 -6.95 -3.64 -5.68
N LEU A 5 -5.96 -4.43 -6.11
CA LEU A 5 -5.55 -4.47 -7.52
C LEU A 5 -6.49 -5.30 -8.40
N ASP A 6 -7.28 -6.22 -7.82
CA ASP A 6 -8.29 -6.99 -8.57
C ASP A 6 -9.50 -6.11 -8.93
N LEU A 7 -9.61 -4.91 -8.34
CA LEU A 7 -10.59 -3.89 -8.72
C LEU A 7 -10.16 -3.10 -9.96
N ILE A 8 -8.96 -3.34 -10.48
CA ILE A 8 -8.37 -2.64 -11.61
C ILE A 8 -8.20 -3.61 -12.77
N GLU A 9 -8.66 -3.22 -13.95
CA GLU A 9 -8.44 -3.94 -15.20
C GLU A 9 -7.66 -3.03 -16.16
N ASP A 10 -6.63 -3.56 -16.83
CA ASP A 10 -5.93 -2.84 -17.89
C ASP A 10 -6.51 -3.22 -19.26
N ARG A 11 -7.03 -2.23 -20.00
CA ARG A 11 -7.64 -2.41 -21.33
C ARG A 11 -6.69 -2.08 -22.48
N GLY A 12 -5.42 -1.76 -22.18
CA GLY A 12 -4.38 -1.43 -23.16
C GLY A 12 -4.34 0.06 -23.53
N ASP A 13 -5.41 0.81 -23.30
CA ASP A 13 -5.45 2.28 -23.32
C ASP A 13 -5.34 2.91 -21.91
N GLY A 14 -5.31 2.07 -20.87
CA GLY A 14 -5.08 2.45 -19.49
C GLY A 14 -5.86 1.60 -18.49
N PRO A 15 -5.59 1.79 -17.18
CA PRO A 15 -6.32 1.10 -16.14
C PRO A 15 -7.73 1.69 -15.96
N ILE A 16 -8.70 0.79 -15.80
CA ILE A 16 -10.10 1.09 -15.49
C ILE A 16 -10.52 0.39 -14.19
N LEU A 17 -11.56 0.90 -13.55
CA LEU A 17 -12.23 0.24 -12.44
C LEU A 17 -13.11 -0.90 -12.97
N ALA A 18 -12.80 -2.15 -12.61
CA ALA A 18 -13.42 -3.34 -13.20
C ALA A 18 -14.95 -3.39 -13.01
N GLY A 19 -15.47 -2.87 -11.89
CA GLY A 19 -16.89 -2.88 -11.58
C GLY A 19 -17.72 -1.85 -12.34
N SER A 20 -17.13 -0.73 -12.74
CA SER A 20 -17.85 0.41 -13.33
C SER A 20 -17.44 0.75 -14.77
N GLY A 21 -16.27 0.28 -15.22
CA GLY A 21 -15.68 0.66 -16.50
C GLY A 21 -15.09 2.08 -16.52
N VAL A 22 -15.11 2.80 -15.40
CA VAL A 22 -14.59 4.17 -15.31
C VAL A 22 -13.07 4.15 -15.36
N ALA A 23 -12.47 5.04 -16.14
CA ALA A 23 -11.01 5.15 -16.21
C ALA A 23 -10.43 5.63 -14.88
N VAL A 24 -9.32 5.03 -14.44
CA VAL A 24 -8.61 5.49 -13.23
C VAL A 24 -8.17 6.95 -13.38
N ALA A 25 -7.78 7.36 -14.59
CA ALA A 25 -7.43 8.74 -14.91
C ALA A 25 -8.59 9.72 -14.61
N ASP A 26 -9.84 9.39 -14.94
CA ASP A 26 -11.00 10.26 -14.69
C ASP A 26 -11.21 10.52 -13.19
N VAL A 27 -10.93 9.53 -12.35
CA VAL A 27 -11.00 9.68 -10.89
C VAL A 27 -9.82 10.52 -10.40
N VAL A 28 -8.61 10.15 -10.80
CA VAL A 28 -7.35 10.72 -10.32
C VAL A 28 -7.20 12.19 -10.73
N ASP A 29 -7.50 12.54 -11.97
CA ASP A 29 -7.36 13.90 -12.48
C ASP A 29 -8.28 14.87 -11.76
N ARG A 30 -9.50 14.42 -11.41
CA ARG A 30 -10.46 15.21 -10.64
C ARG A 30 -10.04 15.41 -9.20
N LEU A 31 -9.51 14.36 -8.55
CA LEU A 31 -8.91 14.48 -7.22
C LEU A 31 -7.71 15.44 -7.24
N GLU A 32 -6.87 15.38 -8.27
CA GLU A 32 -5.73 16.30 -8.44
C GLU A 32 -6.14 17.71 -8.89
N ALA A 33 -7.34 17.90 -9.42
CA ALA A 33 -7.96 19.21 -9.60
C ALA A 33 -8.47 19.81 -8.27
N GLY A 34 -8.42 19.03 -7.17
CA GLY A 34 -8.86 19.47 -5.85
C GLY A 34 -10.34 19.21 -5.57
N GLU A 35 -11.01 18.42 -6.42
CA GLU A 35 -12.38 17.98 -6.12
C GLU A 35 -12.42 17.09 -4.88
N ASN A 36 -13.51 17.21 -4.12
CA ASN A 36 -13.73 16.40 -2.94
C ASN A 36 -13.98 14.93 -3.33
N ALA A 37 -13.36 13.98 -2.60
CA ALA A 37 -13.40 12.57 -2.95
C ALA A 37 -14.83 11.98 -2.97
N GLU A 38 -15.71 12.40 -2.05
CA GLU A 38 -17.11 11.96 -2.03
C GLU A 38 -17.91 12.55 -3.20
N ALA A 39 -17.60 13.77 -3.64
CA ALA A 39 -18.20 14.36 -4.83
C ALA A 39 -17.78 13.62 -6.11
N VAL A 40 -16.49 13.30 -6.25
CA VAL A 40 -15.97 12.47 -7.34
C VAL A 40 -16.68 11.10 -7.34
N ARG A 41 -16.72 10.43 -6.18
CA ARG A 41 -17.41 9.15 -6.01
C ARG A 41 -18.86 9.18 -6.51
N ARG A 42 -19.66 10.14 -6.02
CA ARG A 42 -21.09 10.26 -6.38
C ARG A 42 -21.29 10.56 -7.86
N SER A 43 -20.52 11.50 -8.40
CA SER A 43 -20.67 11.92 -9.80
C SER A 43 -20.30 10.84 -10.81
N LEU A 44 -19.35 9.96 -10.47
CA LEU A 44 -18.95 8.82 -11.30
C LEU A 44 -19.69 7.53 -10.97
N GLY A 45 -20.64 7.56 -10.02
CA GLY A 45 -21.43 6.38 -9.64
C GLY A 45 -20.62 5.26 -8.99
N LEU A 46 -19.56 5.61 -8.25
CA LEU A 46 -18.59 4.67 -7.69
C LEU A 46 -18.92 4.25 -6.25
N HIS A 47 -18.40 3.11 -5.83
CA HIS A 47 -18.28 2.76 -4.41
C HIS A 47 -17.06 3.48 -3.79
N ALA A 48 -17.03 3.60 -2.46
CA ALA A 48 -15.91 4.25 -1.78
C ALA A 48 -14.59 3.50 -1.98
N GLY A 49 -14.65 2.16 -1.98
CA GLY A 49 -13.52 1.30 -2.32
C GLY A 49 -12.95 1.51 -3.72
N ASP A 50 -13.77 1.89 -4.70
CA ASP A 50 -13.31 2.18 -6.06
C ASP A 50 -12.42 3.43 -6.11
N VAL A 51 -12.75 4.46 -5.32
CA VAL A 51 -11.92 5.67 -5.22
C VAL A 51 -10.58 5.33 -4.58
N VAL A 52 -10.57 4.50 -3.54
CA VAL A 52 -9.35 4.00 -2.90
C VAL A 52 -8.52 3.18 -3.90
N ALA A 53 -9.16 2.32 -4.69
CA ALA A 53 -8.50 1.50 -5.71
C ALA A 53 -7.88 2.34 -6.82
N ALA A 54 -8.57 3.39 -7.29
CA ALA A 54 -8.04 4.31 -8.29
C ALA A 54 -6.78 5.04 -7.77
N ILE A 55 -6.81 5.54 -6.53
CA ILE A 55 -5.65 6.19 -5.90
C ILE A 55 -4.50 5.19 -5.74
N ALA A 56 -4.77 3.98 -5.26
CA ALA A 56 -3.77 2.93 -5.09
C ALA A 56 -3.15 2.53 -6.44
N SER A 57 -3.97 2.38 -7.49
CA SER A 57 -3.51 2.09 -8.85
C SER A 57 -2.59 3.19 -9.38
N ALA A 58 -2.94 4.46 -9.16
CA ALA A 58 -2.10 5.59 -9.59
C ALA A 58 -0.79 5.67 -8.81
N ALA A 59 -0.77 5.25 -7.54
CA ALA A 59 0.41 5.27 -6.68
C ALA A 59 1.35 4.07 -6.94
N LEU A 60 0.79 2.88 -7.17
CA LEU A 60 1.54 1.63 -7.42
C LEU A 60 1.95 1.45 -8.89
N GLY A 61 1.36 2.24 -9.80
CA GLY A 61 1.57 2.16 -11.24
C GLY A 61 1.00 0.89 -11.88
N ALA A 62 1.02 0.85 -13.21
CA ALA A 62 0.42 -0.23 -14.00
C ALA A 62 1.35 -1.44 -14.11
N GLY A 63 2.66 -1.20 -14.22
CA GLY A 63 3.68 -2.21 -14.35
C GLY A 63 4.07 -2.86 -13.01
N PRO A 64 4.63 -4.07 -13.05
CA PRO A 64 5.12 -4.73 -11.85
C PRO A 64 6.29 -3.98 -11.20
N ASP A 65 7.14 -3.34 -12.02
CA ASP A 65 8.32 -2.59 -11.58
C ASP A 65 8.01 -1.13 -11.21
N ASP A 66 6.75 -0.71 -11.32
CA ASP A 66 6.29 0.59 -10.88
C ASP A 66 6.07 0.63 -9.35
N GLY A 67 5.68 1.80 -8.86
CA GLY A 67 5.29 2.04 -7.48
C GLY A 67 6.39 2.70 -6.65
N PRO A 68 6.16 2.83 -5.33
CA PRO A 68 7.07 3.54 -4.46
C PRO A 68 8.41 2.79 -4.33
N PRO A 69 9.56 3.49 -4.42
CA PRO A 69 10.87 2.89 -4.27
C PRO A 69 11.06 2.23 -2.90
N LEU A 70 12.03 1.30 -2.82
CA LEU A 70 12.39 0.60 -1.56
C LEU A 70 12.78 1.57 -0.45
N VAL A 71 13.46 2.66 -0.80
CA VAL A 71 13.80 3.76 0.12
C VAL A 71 12.89 4.93 -0.18
N ARG A 72 12.33 5.56 0.85
CA ARG A 72 11.41 6.70 0.73
C ARG A 72 11.98 7.78 -0.20
N SER A 73 11.10 8.36 -1.01
CA SER A 73 11.42 9.48 -1.88
C SER A 73 10.48 10.67 -1.61
N ARG A 74 10.54 11.70 -2.44
CA ARG A 74 9.55 12.78 -2.44
C ARG A 74 8.28 12.32 -3.15
N PRO A 75 7.09 12.72 -2.68
CA PRO A 75 5.84 12.47 -3.39
C PRO A 75 5.90 12.98 -4.83
N THR A 76 5.58 12.11 -5.79
CA THR A 76 5.45 12.45 -7.21
C THR A 76 4.08 13.05 -7.53
N ARG A 77 3.07 12.77 -6.69
CA ARG A 77 1.68 13.21 -6.84
C ARG A 77 1.19 13.97 -5.60
N PRO A 78 1.74 15.16 -5.28
CA PRO A 78 1.43 15.88 -4.04
C PRO A 78 -0.04 16.30 -3.93
N ARG A 79 -0.78 16.41 -5.04
CA ARG A 79 -2.22 16.71 -5.00
C ARG A 79 -3.06 15.49 -4.62
N LEU A 80 -2.65 14.27 -5.01
CA LEU A 80 -3.27 13.05 -4.48
C LEU A 80 -3.01 12.85 -2.99
N VAL A 81 -1.85 13.30 -2.48
CA VAL A 81 -1.59 13.32 -1.03
C VAL A 81 -2.65 14.16 -0.30
N ALA A 82 -3.05 15.32 -0.84
CA ALA A 82 -4.13 16.13 -0.28
C ALA A 82 -5.50 15.44 -0.41
N ALA A 83 -5.73 14.68 -1.49
CA ALA A 83 -6.97 13.95 -1.72
C ALA A 83 -7.23 12.88 -0.66
N VAL A 84 -6.19 12.31 -0.04
CA VAL A 84 -6.30 11.30 1.04
C VAL A 84 -6.24 11.91 2.45
N SER A 85 -6.61 13.18 2.60
CA SER A 85 -6.77 13.78 3.93
C SER A 85 -7.84 13.06 4.77
N GLU A 86 -7.71 13.10 6.09
CA GLU A 86 -8.68 12.50 7.01
C GLU A 86 -10.11 13.00 6.72
N ARG A 87 -10.26 14.31 6.42
CA ARG A 87 -11.55 14.91 6.03
C ARG A 87 -12.17 14.21 4.82
N ASN A 88 -11.39 13.91 3.78
CA ASN A 88 -11.90 13.24 2.59
C ASN A 88 -12.22 11.77 2.87
N LEU A 89 -11.40 11.08 3.68
CA LEU A 89 -11.67 9.69 4.04
C LEU A 89 -12.90 9.54 4.93
N VAL A 90 -13.12 10.45 5.90
CA VAL A 90 -14.37 10.51 6.68
C VAL A 90 -15.58 10.74 5.77
N ALA A 91 -15.45 11.58 4.73
CA ALA A 91 -16.55 11.80 3.79
C ALA A 91 -16.86 10.56 2.94
N LEU A 92 -15.85 9.74 2.60
CA LEU A 92 -16.02 8.48 1.87
C LEU A 92 -16.57 7.36 2.74
N PHE A 93 -16.16 7.29 4.01
CA PHE A 93 -16.53 6.25 4.97
C PHE A 93 -17.06 6.88 6.27
N PRO A 94 -18.28 7.45 6.25
CA PRO A 94 -18.81 8.23 7.37
C PRO A 94 -19.06 7.41 8.64
N ASP A 95 -19.25 6.09 8.51
CA ASP A 95 -19.55 5.19 9.61
C ASP A 95 -18.31 4.46 10.16
N ALA A 96 -17.14 4.66 9.54
CA ALA A 96 -15.90 4.02 9.95
C ALA A 96 -15.35 4.63 11.25
N ASP A 97 -14.78 3.79 12.12
CA ASP A 97 -14.07 4.28 13.29
C ASP A 97 -12.77 5.00 12.88
N ARG A 98 -12.45 6.07 13.62
CA ARG A 98 -11.28 6.91 13.33
C ARG A 98 -9.95 6.13 13.32
N PRO A 99 -9.68 5.20 14.26
CA PRO A 99 -8.46 4.39 14.20
C PRO A 99 -8.31 3.59 12.90
N SER A 100 -9.38 2.94 12.42
CA SER A 100 -9.38 2.21 11.13
C SER A 100 -9.16 3.16 9.94
N LEU A 101 -9.78 4.35 9.97
CA LEU A 101 -9.57 5.40 8.95
C LEU A 101 -8.12 5.89 8.89
N LEU A 102 -7.50 6.13 10.04
CA LEU A 102 -6.09 6.54 10.12
C LEU A 102 -5.15 5.44 9.59
N ALA A 103 -5.45 4.17 9.84
CA ALA A 103 -4.68 3.06 9.31
C ALA A 103 -4.80 2.94 7.78
N LEU A 104 -6.01 3.13 7.21
CA LEU A 104 -6.19 3.24 5.76
C LEU A 104 -5.42 4.44 5.18
N GLN A 105 -5.50 5.59 5.87
CA GLN A 105 -4.81 6.80 5.48
C GLN A 105 -3.28 6.59 5.42
N ALA A 106 -2.71 5.94 6.43
CA ALA A 106 -1.28 5.62 6.47
C ALA A 106 -0.86 4.81 5.24
N GLY A 107 -1.62 3.78 4.87
CA GLY A 107 -1.35 2.98 3.67
C GLY A 107 -1.34 3.79 2.37
N LEU A 108 -2.36 4.63 2.15
CA LEU A 108 -2.45 5.49 0.97
C LEU A 108 -1.29 6.50 0.91
N LEU A 109 -0.99 7.16 2.03
CA LEU A 109 0.12 8.10 2.13
C LEU A 109 1.47 7.42 1.89
N GLN A 110 1.63 6.18 2.38
CA GLN A 110 2.86 5.40 2.19
C GLN A 110 3.09 5.06 0.72
N MET A 111 2.05 4.68 -0.01
CA MET A 111 2.12 4.41 -1.45
C MET A 111 2.44 5.68 -2.26
N LEU A 112 1.97 6.84 -1.79
CA LEU A 112 2.20 8.16 -2.40
C LEU A 112 3.54 8.80 -2.00
N ASP A 113 4.45 8.05 -1.38
CA ASP A 113 5.74 8.53 -0.88
C ASP A 113 5.64 9.67 0.17
N SER A 114 4.49 9.84 0.80
CA SER A 114 4.27 10.83 1.85
C SER A 114 4.63 10.26 3.22
N TRP A 115 5.93 10.05 3.44
CA TRP A 115 6.44 9.30 4.59
C TRP A 115 6.03 9.87 5.95
N GLU A 116 6.25 11.17 6.20
CA GLU A 116 6.00 11.78 7.52
C GLU A 116 4.50 11.77 7.89
N PRO A 117 3.58 12.17 6.98
CA PRO A 117 2.15 12.01 7.24
C PRO A 117 1.71 10.56 7.42
N SER A 118 2.27 9.63 6.63
CA SER A 118 1.99 8.20 6.74
C SER A 118 2.39 7.65 8.13
N HIS A 119 3.62 7.93 8.56
CA HIS A 119 4.15 7.56 9.87
C HIS A 119 3.29 8.13 11.00
N THR A 120 2.92 9.41 10.92
CA THR A 120 2.07 10.08 11.92
C THR A 120 0.69 9.42 12.02
N ALA A 121 0.05 9.12 10.89
CA ALA A 121 -1.25 8.46 10.87
C ALA A 121 -1.19 7.03 11.43
N ALA A 122 -0.13 6.26 11.10
CA ALA A 122 0.07 4.92 11.65
C ALA A 122 0.31 4.94 13.17
N GLN A 123 1.11 5.90 13.67
CA GLN A 123 1.35 6.09 15.09
C GLN A 123 0.05 6.43 15.83
N GLU A 124 -0.72 7.41 15.32
CA GLU A 124 -1.97 7.81 15.95
C GLU A 124 -3.02 6.68 15.94
N ALA A 125 -3.08 5.88 14.87
CA ALA A 125 -3.94 4.70 14.82
C ALA A 125 -3.57 3.66 15.90
N ASP A 126 -2.28 3.36 16.10
CA ASP A 126 -1.80 2.44 17.16
C ASP A 126 -2.09 2.96 18.57
N ASP A 127 -1.85 4.26 18.81
CA ASP A 127 -2.12 4.91 20.09
C ASP A 127 -3.60 4.87 20.46
N ARG A 128 -4.47 4.84 19.44
CA ARG A 128 -5.92 4.72 19.59
C ARG A 128 -6.45 3.30 19.57
N GLY A 129 -5.57 2.30 19.44
CA GLY A 129 -5.90 0.89 19.61
C GLY A 129 -6.17 0.10 18.33
N GLU A 130 -6.04 0.68 17.13
CA GLU A 130 -5.95 -0.14 15.91
C GLU A 130 -4.58 -0.82 15.93
N ARG A 131 -4.51 -2.15 15.91
CA ARG A 131 -3.24 -2.89 15.98
C ARG A 131 -3.03 -3.87 14.84
N THR A 132 -4.03 -4.03 13.98
CA THR A 132 -4.01 -5.02 12.92
C THR A 132 -3.15 -4.53 11.77
N THR A 133 -3.41 -3.33 11.27
CA THR A 133 -2.76 -2.80 10.06
C THR A 133 -1.85 -1.61 10.33
N SER A 134 -2.16 -0.79 11.34
CA SER A 134 -1.36 0.39 11.73
C SER A 134 0.10 0.05 12.03
N GLN A 135 0.36 -0.97 12.85
CA GLN A 135 1.70 -1.41 13.23
C GLN A 135 2.48 -1.96 12.04
N TYR A 136 1.77 -2.60 11.10
CA TYR A 136 2.37 -3.11 9.88
C TYR A 136 2.75 -1.94 8.95
N TRP A 137 1.86 -0.97 8.73
CA TRP A 137 2.21 0.26 8.00
C TRP A 137 3.40 0.99 8.62
N HIS A 138 3.48 1.03 9.96
CA HIS A 138 4.60 1.60 10.69
C HIS A 138 5.91 0.83 10.42
N GLY A 139 5.87 -0.51 10.45
CA GLY A 139 7.01 -1.35 10.08
C GLY A 139 7.50 -1.12 8.65
N ILE A 140 6.57 -0.97 7.69
CA ILE A 140 6.90 -0.61 6.30
C ILE A 140 7.51 0.80 6.24
N ALA A 141 7.00 1.76 7.01
CA ALA A 141 7.54 3.12 7.06
C ALA A 141 9.02 3.15 7.45
N HIS A 142 9.42 2.45 8.51
CA HIS A 142 10.83 2.41 8.91
C HIS A 142 11.70 1.55 8.01
N ARG A 143 11.17 0.47 7.41
CA ARG A 143 11.92 -0.28 6.38
C ARG A 143 12.30 0.64 5.21
N ARG A 144 11.41 1.56 4.84
CA ARG A 144 11.63 2.58 3.80
C ARG A 144 12.42 3.80 4.28
N GLU A 145 12.67 3.95 5.58
CA GLU A 145 13.65 4.87 6.19
C GLU A 145 15.08 4.28 6.27
N PRO A 146 15.33 3.18 5.54
CA PRO A 146 16.31 2.15 5.86
C PRO A 146 16.76 2.05 7.35
N ASP A 147 15.81 2.02 8.28
CA ASP A 147 16.08 1.81 9.70
C ASP A 147 15.70 0.36 10.10
N PRO A 148 16.64 -0.61 10.00
CA PRO A 148 16.35 -2.00 10.30
C PRO A 148 15.99 -2.23 11.78
N GLY A 149 16.47 -1.37 12.69
CA GLY A 149 16.21 -1.47 14.13
C GLY A 149 14.76 -1.15 14.45
N ASN A 150 14.28 0.01 14.00
CA ASN A 150 12.89 0.42 14.18
C ASN A 150 11.93 -0.43 13.36
N ALA A 151 12.27 -0.78 12.11
CA ALA A 151 11.45 -1.70 11.33
C ALA A 151 11.26 -3.04 12.07
N SER A 152 12.34 -3.63 12.57
CA SER A 152 12.27 -4.89 13.33
C SER A 152 11.48 -4.74 14.63
N TYR A 153 11.56 -3.59 15.30
CA TYR A 153 10.73 -3.31 16.49
C TYR A 153 9.24 -3.39 16.16
N TRP A 154 8.79 -2.72 15.10
CA TRP A 154 7.39 -2.74 14.70
C TRP A 154 6.94 -4.11 14.18
N PHE A 155 7.75 -4.80 13.38
CA PHE A 155 7.40 -6.14 12.91
C PHE A 155 7.36 -7.19 14.05
N ARG A 156 8.09 -7.00 15.15
CA ARG A 156 7.88 -7.79 16.38
C ARG A 156 6.51 -7.56 17.01
N ARG A 157 5.99 -6.33 16.96
CA ARG A 157 4.65 -6.00 17.47
C ARG A 157 3.55 -6.56 16.57
N VAL A 158 3.74 -6.51 15.25
CA VAL A 158 2.86 -7.17 14.26
C VAL A 158 2.74 -8.67 14.55
N GLY A 159 3.86 -9.34 14.85
CA GLY A 159 3.85 -10.76 15.18
C GLY A 159 3.36 -11.62 14.02
N ARG A 160 2.36 -12.47 14.27
CA ARG A 160 1.70 -13.26 13.21
C ARG A 160 0.59 -12.42 12.58
N HIS A 161 0.62 -12.29 11.26
CA HIS A 161 -0.38 -11.54 10.52
C HIS A 161 -0.99 -12.39 9.39
N PRO A 162 -2.31 -12.40 9.18
CA PRO A 162 -2.95 -13.21 8.13
C PRO A 162 -2.44 -12.88 6.72
N ASP A 163 -2.13 -11.62 6.45
CA ASP A 163 -1.63 -11.19 5.13
C ASP A 163 -0.25 -11.76 4.78
N PHE A 164 0.50 -12.30 5.75
CA PHE A 164 1.78 -12.97 5.48
C PHE A 164 1.62 -14.22 4.62
N THR A 165 0.48 -14.92 4.70
CA THR A 165 0.19 -16.05 3.82
C THR A 165 0.01 -15.59 2.37
N ALA A 166 -0.85 -14.60 2.15
CA ALA A 166 -1.09 -14.02 0.82
C ALA A 166 0.19 -13.41 0.24
N LEU A 167 1.00 -12.75 1.06
CA LEU A 167 2.27 -12.18 0.64
C LEU A 167 3.31 -13.25 0.27
N ALA A 168 3.41 -14.34 1.02
CA ALA A 168 4.28 -15.47 0.65
C ALA A 168 3.90 -16.08 -0.71
N GLU A 169 2.59 -16.22 -0.98
CA GLU A 169 2.08 -16.70 -2.26
C GLU A 169 2.41 -15.73 -3.41
N ALA A 170 2.17 -14.43 -3.21
CA ALA A 170 2.46 -13.40 -4.22
C ALA A 170 3.97 -13.22 -4.47
N ALA A 171 4.81 -13.36 -3.43
CA ALA A 171 6.26 -13.18 -3.53
C ALA A 171 6.96 -14.34 -4.23
N ARG A 172 6.44 -15.57 -4.13
CA ARG A 172 7.06 -16.78 -4.69
C ARG A 172 7.41 -16.67 -6.18
N PRO A 173 6.49 -16.33 -7.10
CA PRO A 173 6.83 -16.18 -8.52
C PRO A 173 7.80 -15.03 -8.78
N ILE A 174 7.72 -13.93 -8.02
CA ILE A 174 8.61 -12.77 -8.15
C ILE A 174 10.06 -13.15 -7.81
N LEU A 175 10.24 -13.87 -6.70
CA LEU A 175 11.54 -14.30 -6.21
C LEU A 175 12.15 -15.41 -7.08
N ALA A 176 11.32 -16.33 -7.60
CA ALA A 176 11.76 -17.32 -8.58
C ALA A 176 12.29 -16.65 -9.86
N GLY A 177 11.59 -15.62 -10.36
CA GLY A 177 12.03 -14.85 -11.54
C GLY A 177 13.30 -14.03 -11.32
N ALA A 178 13.70 -13.75 -10.07
CA ALA A 178 14.93 -13.05 -9.76
C ALA A 178 16.19 -13.92 -9.90
N GLY A 179 16.04 -15.25 -9.92
CA GLY A 179 17.15 -16.20 -10.05
C GLY A 179 18.05 -16.31 -8.80
N ASP A 180 17.62 -15.76 -7.66
CA ASP A 180 18.34 -15.83 -6.37
C ASP A 180 17.60 -16.79 -5.44
N GLU A 181 17.91 -18.08 -5.56
CA GLU A 181 17.31 -19.13 -4.72
C GLU A 181 17.61 -18.92 -3.23
N GLY A 182 18.76 -18.33 -2.90
CA GLY A 182 19.15 -18.03 -1.52
C GLY A 182 18.28 -16.92 -0.91
N LEU A 183 17.90 -15.92 -1.69
CA LEU A 183 16.93 -14.91 -1.26
C LEU A 183 15.55 -15.52 -1.03
N ALA A 184 15.06 -16.33 -1.98
CA ALA A 184 13.76 -16.99 -1.85
C ALA A 184 13.70 -17.90 -0.62
N ALA A 185 14.74 -18.71 -0.40
CA ALA A 185 14.83 -19.60 0.75
C ALA A 185 14.84 -18.85 2.09
N ARG A 186 15.46 -17.66 2.16
CA ARG A 186 15.45 -16.83 3.37
C ARG A 186 14.09 -16.18 3.63
N LEU A 187 13.47 -15.58 2.61
CA LEU A 187 12.21 -14.86 2.74
C LEU A 187 10.99 -15.75 2.97
N LEU A 188 11.05 -17.01 2.51
CA LEU A 188 9.92 -17.94 2.48
C LEU A 188 10.13 -19.18 3.36
N ARG A 189 11.13 -19.18 4.25
CA ARG A 189 11.60 -20.37 4.99
C ARG A 189 10.47 -21.12 5.72
N ASP A 190 9.70 -20.39 6.52
CA ASP A 190 8.58 -20.91 7.33
C ASP A 190 7.30 -20.10 7.06
N GLY A 191 7.11 -19.72 5.79
CA GLY A 191 6.21 -18.63 5.40
C GLY A 191 6.96 -17.30 5.23
N TRP A 192 6.22 -16.20 5.13
CA TRP A 192 6.82 -14.87 4.95
C TRP A 192 7.62 -14.43 6.19
N ASP A 193 8.89 -14.10 5.99
CA ASP A 193 9.79 -13.58 7.03
C ASP A 193 10.03 -12.06 6.82
N PRO A 194 9.38 -11.19 7.62
CA PRO A 194 9.57 -9.74 7.49
C PRO A 194 10.98 -9.27 7.90
N PHE A 195 11.66 -10.01 8.78
CA PHE A 195 13.02 -9.64 9.23
C PHE A 195 14.04 -9.93 8.13
N ALA A 196 13.92 -11.08 7.46
CA ALA A 196 14.69 -11.37 6.27
C ALA A 196 14.43 -10.34 5.16
N PHE A 197 13.19 -9.84 5.04
CA PHE A 197 12.87 -8.81 4.05
C PHE A 197 13.46 -7.44 4.38
N ILE A 198 13.46 -7.04 5.65
CA ILE A 198 14.18 -5.84 6.12
C ILE A 198 15.66 -5.93 5.73
N GLU A 199 16.33 -7.04 6.09
CA GLU A 199 17.75 -7.25 5.80
C GLU A 199 18.04 -7.20 4.29
N ALA A 200 17.21 -7.86 3.49
CA ALA A 200 17.34 -7.88 2.04
C ALA A 200 17.20 -6.47 1.44
N CYS A 201 16.20 -5.70 1.87
CA CYS A 201 15.99 -4.32 1.41
C CYS A 201 17.16 -3.40 1.80
N THR A 202 17.70 -3.53 3.02
CA THR A 202 18.85 -2.74 3.47
C THR A 202 20.14 -3.10 2.72
N SER A 203 20.31 -4.37 2.35
CA SER A 203 21.54 -4.87 1.72
C SER A 203 21.54 -4.76 0.19
N ALA A 204 20.37 -4.60 -0.43
CA ALA A 204 20.25 -4.57 -1.88
C ALA A 204 20.91 -3.32 -2.47
N ARG A 205 21.77 -3.51 -3.46
CA ARG A 205 22.33 -2.38 -4.22
C ARG A 205 21.25 -1.78 -5.12
N SER A 206 21.12 -0.45 -5.09
CA SER A 206 20.21 0.28 -6.00
C SER A 206 20.47 -0.10 -7.46
N GLY A 207 19.39 -0.31 -8.22
CA GLY A 207 19.44 -0.74 -9.63
C GLY A 207 19.81 -2.21 -9.88
N SER A 208 20.05 -3.02 -8.83
CA SER A 208 20.28 -4.45 -9.00
C SER A 208 18.99 -5.23 -9.31
N PRO A 209 19.06 -6.40 -9.99
CA PRO A 209 17.92 -7.30 -10.16
C PRO A 209 17.25 -7.66 -8.83
N THR A 210 18.04 -7.86 -7.78
CA THR A 210 17.57 -8.07 -6.41
C THR A 210 16.73 -6.90 -5.92
N ALA A 211 17.19 -5.65 -6.08
CA ALA A 211 16.41 -4.47 -5.69
C ALA A 211 15.08 -4.37 -6.48
N GLY A 212 15.10 -4.70 -7.78
CA GLY A 212 13.88 -4.77 -8.59
C GLY A 212 12.90 -5.82 -8.06
N ALA A 213 13.37 -7.03 -7.76
CA ALA A 213 12.53 -8.08 -7.20
C ALA A 213 11.94 -7.70 -5.83
N LEU A 214 12.74 -7.13 -4.93
CA LEU A 214 12.27 -6.65 -3.63
C LEU A 214 11.25 -5.51 -3.78
N GLY A 215 11.43 -4.61 -4.76
CA GLY A 215 10.47 -3.56 -5.09
C GLY A 215 9.12 -4.13 -5.53
N ARG A 216 9.14 -5.13 -6.42
CA ARG A 216 7.93 -5.87 -6.84
C ARG A 216 7.22 -6.53 -5.65
N VAL A 217 7.98 -7.13 -4.72
CA VAL A 217 7.40 -7.72 -3.51
C VAL A 217 6.81 -6.65 -2.57
N GLN A 218 7.50 -5.52 -2.38
CA GLN A 218 6.96 -4.39 -1.60
C GLN A 218 5.66 -3.86 -2.21
N ARG A 219 5.57 -3.74 -3.54
CA ARG A 219 4.35 -3.33 -4.24
C ARG A 219 3.17 -4.25 -3.90
N GLN A 220 3.40 -5.57 -3.91
CA GLN A 220 2.39 -6.56 -3.52
C GLN A 220 2.03 -6.47 -2.03
N GLU A 221 3.03 -6.36 -1.15
CA GLU A 221 2.82 -6.22 0.30
C GLU A 221 1.91 -5.01 0.61
N MET A 222 2.19 -3.86 0.01
CA MET A 222 1.39 -2.66 0.22
C MET A 222 -0.04 -2.84 -0.32
N ALA A 223 -0.22 -3.43 -1.50
CA ALA A 223 -1.54 -3.68 -2.07
C ALA A 223 -2.40 -4.62 -1.19
N ILE A 224 -1.80 -5.70 -0.71
CA ILE A 224 -2.46 -6.68 0.17
C ILE A 224 -2.89 -5.99 1.47
N LEU A 225 -1.96 -5.30 2.14
CA LEU A 225 -2.23 -4.65 3.42
C LEU A 225 -3.28 -3.54 3.27
N LEU A 226 -3.25 -2.78 2.17
CA LEU A 226 -4.26 -1.75 1.89
C LEU A 226 -5.65 -2.36 1.71
N SER A 227 -5.74 -3.53 1.07
CA SER A 227 -6.99 -4.27 0.95
C SER A 227 -7.53 -4.64 2.34
N THR A 228 -6.67 -5.02 3.28
CA THR A 228 -7.04 -5.31 4.68
C THR A 228 -7.49 -4.05 5.42
N SER A 229 -6.75 -2.94 5.30
CA SER A 229 -7.15 -1.66 5.90
C SER A 229 -8.49 -1.16 5.34
N LEU A 230 -8.75 -1.31 4.04
CA LEU A 230 -10.02 -0.94 3.42
C LEU A 230 -11.20 -1.74 4.01
N ARG A 231 -11.03 -3.05 4.23
CA ARG A 231 -12.05 -3.91 4.87
C ARG A 231 -12.40 -3.51 6.29
N HIS A 232 -11.53 -2.76 6.97
CA HIS A 232 -11.82 -2.30 8.33
C HIS A 232 -12.72 -1.07 8.34
N VAL A 233 -12.72 -0.27 7.28
CA VAL A 233 -13.55 0.94 7.17
C VAL A 233 -14.84 0.74 6.38
N ASP A 234 -14.88 -0.25 5.48
CA ASP A 234 -16.01 -0.52 4.58
C ASP A 234 -16.97 -1.60 5.16
N ARG A 235 -17.29 -1.50 6.46
CA ARG A 235 -18.07 -2.51 7.21
C ARG A 235 -19.56 -2.21 7.28
#